data_AF-A0A7J4SKI2-F1
#
_entry.id   AF-A0A7J4SKI2-F1
#
_cell.length_a   1.000
_cell.length_b   1.000
_cell.length_c   1.000
_cell.angle_alpha   90.00
_cell.angle_beta   90.00
_cell.angle_gamma   90.00
#
_symmetry.space_group_name_H-M   'P 1'
#
loop_
_entity.id
_entity.type
_entity.pdbx_description
1 polymer ?
#
loop_
_entity_poly.entity_id
_entity_poly.type
_entity_poly.pdbx_seq_one_letter_code
_entity_poly.pdbx_strand_id
1 'polypeptide(L)'
;MTDKVDLLCELYQARFDRLKEMASVSELPKNGPVEVVRARLIKNLVLTDWDLSKENIKSIKNKNLGEILGVFGLKKSGSIRERRQRLYLHLYEDPKTLTAENLDKMNKQDIHSLCKILELPLTGDKQTLLVRVAGVLASQQGSWGKVKKSLKRKNDNAKSKIVIPNPSEDDDYSSTNIQDSVEKFIEEHPEGWSFEEESEFRNNLADDGVEISRVEVSNSIDNALKTVQQENESETPIPQMNQTAPSIVADTEIDTLEREAAIIEVESRIAEIESSARDFLTVSSTSNSEDFELFIDNLGSHGLPVDIKSVRAYLTDIVMKMEFKIDSEKDAINSMPNSWSEREAIRQFENARSSLRDQLSNTINLHDGDLIKARMAFEEIAKSMGLDLRIPSISGRLHALFDLQVDLSEAEGLQDPNIARRNRVLKILHHGSVHITPEERRVIDRLERNIVAFEQLVETVMESSEGTFTESQQALIIRFLESRGYDVNTPDLRPKILASAGIIGSELGYISPSEIPKIAPGVIVSETEVDSIITELKSLASSFKPKTDFSIEEIISEDEDLNDAGERVKSAREKINHIDDILARLRG
;
A
#
# COMPACT_ATOMS: atom_id res chain seq x y z
N MET A 1 43.73 -27.80 24.83
CA MET A 1 42.76 -26.70 24.64
C MET A 1 41.41 -27.35 24.57
N THR A 2 40.58 -27.19 25.60
CA THR A 2 39.19 -27.66 25.55
C THR A 2 38.45 -26.83 24.51
N ASP A 3 37.83 -27.47 23.53
CA ASP A 3 37.01 -26.78 22.54
C ASP A 3 36.01 -25.87 23.26
N LYS A 4 35.98 -24.58 22.91
CA LYS A 4 35.07 -23.58 23.53
C LYS A 4 33.61 -24.07 23.51
N VAL A 5 33.25 -24.87 22.51
CA VAL A 5 31.95 -25.53 22.35
C VAL A 5 31.70 -26.60 23.42
N ASP A 6 32.69 -27.43 23.73
CA ASP A 6 32.57 -28.46 24.78
C ASP A 6 32.44 -27.83 26.16
N LEU A 7 33.21 -26.76 26.43
CA LEU A 7 33.10 -25.98 27.65
C LEU A 7 31.72 -25.34 27.79
N LEU A 8 31.16 -24.79 26.71
CA LEU A 8 29.82 -24.21 26.68
C LEU A 8 28.74 -25.26 26.95
N CYS A 9 28.87 -26.47 26.38
CA CYS A 9 27.99 -27.59 26.67
C CYS A 9 28.05 -28.03 28.14
N GLU A 10 29.25 -28.07 28.74
CA GLU A 10 29.42 -28.34 30.18
C GLU A 10 28.73 -27.25 31.01
N LEU A 11 28.91 -25.97 30.67
CA LEU A 11 28.30 -24.83 31.38
C LEU A 11 26.76 -24.88 31.35
N TYR A 12 26.14 -25.31 30.25
CA TYR A 12 24.69 -25.46 30.17
C TYR A 12 24.14 -26.57 31.07
N GLN A 13 24.86 -27.68 31.19
CA GLN A 13 24.41 -28.89 31.91
C GLN A 13 24.86 -28.91 33.38
N ALA A 14 25.89 -28.15 33.74
CA ALA A 14 26.46 -28.12 35.07
C ALA A 14 25.44 -27.68 36.15
N ARG A 15 25.47 -28.40 37.27
CA ARG A 15 24.76 -28.05 38.51
C ARG A 15 25.43 -26.85 39.20
N PHE A 16 24.71 -26.21 40.10
CA PHE A 16 25.17 -24.97 40.75
C PHE A 16 26.50 -25.12 41.50
N ASP A 17 26.73 -26.25 42.17
CA ASP A 17 27.96 -26.50 42.91
C ASP A 17 29.17 -26.59 41.97
N ARG A 18 29.01 -27.28 40.83
CA ARG A 18 30.03 -27.36 39.78
C ARG A 18 30.31 -26.00 39.13
N LEU A 19 29.29 -25.18 38.90
CA LEU A 19 29.46 -23.80 38.41
C LEU A 19 30.23 -22.94 39.42
N LYS A 20 29.99 -23.10 40.74
CA LYS A 20 30.74 -22.40 41.78
C LYS A 20 32.19 -22.82 41.87
N GLU A 21 32.48 -24.11 41.69
CA GLU A 21 33.83 -24.64 41.61
C GLU A 21 34.58 -24.00 40.43
N MET A 22 33.99 -24.05 39.22
CA MET A 22 34.55 -23.43 38.02
C MET A 22 34.73 -21.91 38.17
N ALA A 23 33.79 -21.23 38.86
CA ALA A 23 33.94 -19.81 39.18
C ALA A 23 35.08 -19.53 40.16
N SER A 24 35.34 -20.39 41.16
CA SER A 24 36.55 -20.24 42.00
C SER A 24 37.84 -20.45 41.23
N VAL A 25 37.87 -21.46 40.35
CA VAL A 25 39.06 -21.76 39.54
C VAL A 25 39.36 -20.61 38.58
N SER A 26 38.32 -19.90 38.12
CA SER A 26 38.43 -18.77 37.19
C SER A 26 38.46 -17.40 37.88
N GLU A 27 38.59 -17.34 39.22
CA GLU A 27 38.61 -16.11 40.03
C GLU A 27 37.40 -15.17 39.85
N LEU A 28 36.21 -15.73 39.58
CA LEU A 28 34.98 -14.95 39.37
C LEU A 28 34.08 -14.91 40.62
N PRO A 29 33.35 -13.80 40.83
CA PRO A 29 32.45 -13.67 41.98
C PRO A 29 31.31 -14.69 41.92
N LYS A 30 31.04 -15.35 43.04
CA LYS A 30 30.02 -16.41 43.21
C LYS A 30 28.62 -15.87 43.52
N ASN A 31 28.42 -14.56 43.40
CA ASN A 31 27.19 -13.89 43.81
C ASN A 31 26.11 -14.00 42.73
N GLY A 32 24.89 -14.32 43.18
CA GLY A 32 23.68 -14.34 42.35
C GLY A 32 23.06 -15.73 42.14
N PRO A 33 21.92 -15.80 41.43
CA PRO A 33 21.28 -17.05 41.06
C PRO A 33 22.09 -17.86 40.05
N VAL A 34 21.77 -19.16 39.92
CA VAL A 34 22.49 -20.14 39.07
C VAL A 34 22.72 -19.63 37.64
N GLU A 35 21.72 -19.00 37.05
CA GLU A 35 21.76 -18.52 35.65
C GLU A 35 22.68 -17.30 35.48
N VAL A 36 22.85 -16.48 36.51
CA VAL A 36 23.72 -15.28 36.49
C VAL A 36 25.18 -15.68 36.65
N VAL A 37 25.45 -16.66 37.52
CA VAL A 37 26.78 -17.28 37.60
C VAL A 37 27.13 -17.97 36.29
N ARG A 38 26.18 -18.66 35.65
CA ARG A 38 26.37 -19.26 34.32
C ARG A 38 26.63 -18.22 33.24
N ALA A 39 25.83 -17.16 33.16
CA ALA A 39 26.04 -16.08 32.19
C ALA A 39 27.41 -15.41 32.37
N ARG A 40 27.86 -15.22 33.61
CA ARG A 40 29.19 -14.67 33.93
C ARG A 40 30.33 -15.59 33.49
N LEU A 41 30.17 -16.91 33.69
CA LEU A 41 31.14 -17.90 33.22
C LEU A 41 31.18 -17.97 31.69
N ILE A 42 30.02 -17.95 31.01
CA ILE A 42 29.96 -17.94 29.54
C ILE A 42 30.61 -16.67 28.99
N LYS A 43 30.32 -15.50 29.58
CA LYS A 43 30.94 -14.22 29.20
C LYS A 43 32.47 -14.29 29.29
N ASN A 44 33.02 -14.81 30.39
CA ASN A 44 34.45 -14.72 30.66
C ASN A 44 35.28 -15.91 30.15
N LEU A 45 34.67 -17.07 29.92
CA LEU A 45 35.38 -18.29 29.49
C LEU A 45 35.11 -18.68 28.03
N VAL A 46 33.94 -18.32 27.49
CA VAL A 46 33.54 -18.71 26.13
C VAL A 46 33.62 -17.51 25.19
N LEU A 47 33.11 -16.36 25.62
CA LEU A 47 33.12 -15.10 24.87
C LEU A 47 34.25 -14.17 25.34
N THR A 48 35.45 -14.72 25.53
CA THR A 48 36.65 -13.97 25.97
C THR A 48 36.96 -12.76 25.09
N ASP A 49 36.63 -12.88 23.81
CA ASP A 49 37.05 -11.96 22.77
C ASP A 49 36.02 -10.81 22.60
N TRP A 50 34.83 -10.94 23.19
CA TRP A 50 33.77 -9.94 23.11
C TRP A 50 33.77 -9.01 24.32
N ASP A 51 33.87 -7.70 24.07
CA ASP A 51 33.66 -6.72 25.13
C ASP A 51 32.17 -6.47 25.41
N LEU A 52 31.61 -7.31 26.28
CA LEU A 52 30.22 -7.21 26.74
C LEU A 52 30.06 -6.23 27.91
N SER A 53 30.75 -5.09 27.92
CA SER A 53 30.59 -4.01 28.92
C SER A 53 29.25 -3.25 28.75
N LYS A 54 28.81 -2.52 29.78
CA LYS A 54 27.51 -1.82 29.77
C LYS A 54 27.38 -0.78 28.64
N GLU A 55 28.50 -0.21 28.21
CA GLU A 55 28.55 0.83 27.17
C GLU A 55 28.72 0.22 25.77
N ASN A 56 29.50 -0.86 25.66
CA ASN A 56 29.80 -1.49 24.38
C ASN A 56 28.72 -2.47 23.88
N ILE A 57 27.70 -2.81 24.68
CA ILE A 57 26.52 -3.53 24.16
C ILE A 57 25.83 -2.75 23.02
N LYS A 58 25.95 -1.42 23.00
CA LYS A 58 25.37 -0.56 21.94
C LYS A 58 26.15 -0.61 20.62
N SER A 59 27.44 -0.93 20.63
CA SER A 59 28.28 -0.98 19.41
C SER A 59 28.22 -2.34 18.69
N ILE A 60 27.63 -3.36 19.31
CA ILE A 60 27.49 -4.69 18.70
C ILE A 60 26.51 -4.65 17.50
N LYS A 61 26.96 -5.18 16.35
CA LYS A 61 26.17 -5.34 15.11
C LYS A 61 25.01 -6.34 15.29
N ASN A 62 23.96 -6.22 14.47
CA ASN A 62 22.73 -7.02 14.62
C ASN A 62 22.92 -8.54 14.39
N LYS A 63 23.79 -8.93 13.44
CA LYS A 63 24.14 -10.33 13.15
C LYS A 63 24.75 -10.99 14.40
N ASN A 64 25.83 -10.39 14.88
CA ASN A 64 26.59 -10.84 16.05
C ASN A 64 25.73 -10.85 17.32
N LEU A 65 24.82 -9.88 17.49
CA LEU A 65 23.91 -9.85 18.62
C LEU A 65 22.96 -11.07 18.68
N GLY A 66 22.46 -11.53 17.52
CA GLY A 66 21.63 -12.73 17.45
C GLY A 66 22.39 -14.01 17.79
N GLU A 67 23.65 -14.09 17.40
CA GLU A 67 24.54 -15.22 17.67
C GLU A 67 24.97 -15.27 19.14
N ILE A 68 25.38 -14.13 19.71
CA ILE A 68 25.70 -13.97 21.14
C ILE A 68 24.48 -14.35 22.01
N LEU A 69 23.27 -13.87 21.66
CA LEU A 69 22.04 -14.30 22.35
C LEU A 69 21.82 -15.82 22.24
N GLY A 70 22.21 -16.43 21.12
CA GLY A 70 22.20 -17.88 20.94
C GLY A 70 23.15 -18.62 21.89
N VAL A 71 24.36 -18.09 22.08
CA VAL A 71 25.38 -18.62 23.01
C VAL A 71 24.96 -18.48 24.48
N PHE A 72 24.10 -17.52 24.82
CA PHE A 72 23.47 -17.47 26.14
C PHE A 72 22.19 -18.33 26.23
N GLY A 73 21.78 -18.99 25.14
CA GLY A 73 20.58 -19.80 25.09
C GLY A 73 19.28 -19.00 25.21
N LEU A 74 19.28 -17.75 24.76
CA LEU A 74 18.16 -16.82 24.78
C LEU A 74 17.38 -16.82 23.44
N LYS A 75 16.31 -16.02 23.37
CA LYS A 75 15.54 -15.79 22.13
C LYS A 75 16.34 -14.89 21.19
N LYS A 76 16.56 -15.33 19.94
CA LYS A 76 17.27 -14.58 18.89
C LYS A 76 16.40 -13.53 18.18
N SER A 77 15.07 -13.68 18.22
CA SER A 77 14.12 -12.81 17.50
C SER A 77 13.82 -11.50 18.26
N GLY A 78 13.32 -10.50 17.53
CA GLY A 78 12.99 -9.17 18.04
C GLY A 78 13.79 -8.07 17.33
N SER A 79 13.40 -6.81 17.55
CA SER A 79 14.11 -5.64 17.02
C SER A 79 15.52 -5.53 17.61
N ILE A 80 16.43 -4.80 16.96
CA ILE A 80 17.79 -4.59 17.47
C ILE A 80 17.78 -4.02 18.91
N ARG A 81 16.85 -3.10 19.18
CA ARG A 81 16.63 -2.52 20.51
C ARG A 81 16.21 -3.58 21.53
N GLU A 82 15.24 -4.42 21.21
CA GLU A 82 14.79 -5.51 22.10
C GLU A 82 15.88 -6.54 22.37
N ARG A 83 16.68 -6.88 21.35
CA ARG A 83 17.81 -7.81 21.48
C ARG A 83 18.88 -7.23 22.42
N ARG A 84 19.21 -5.93 22.31
CA ARG A 84 20.15 -5.24 23.20
C ARG A 84 19.64 -5.18 24.64
N GLN A 85 18.38 -4.79 24.82
CA GLN A 85 17.73 -4.78 26.13
C GLN A 85 17.79 -6.16 26.77
N ARG A 86 17.48 -7.22 26.02
CA ARG A 86 17.54 -8.61 26.51
C ARG A 86 18.94 -9.06 26.90
N LEU A 87 19.95 -8.73 26.09
CA LEU A 87 21.35 -9.04 26.40
C LEU A 87 21.80 -8.31 27.67
N TYR A 88 21.50 -7.02 27.78
CA TYR A 88 21.82 -6.22 28.96
C TYR A 88 21.18 -6.80 30.23
N LEU A 89 19.85 -7.04 30.19
CA LEU A 89 19.11 -7.61 31.31
C LEU A 89 19.66 -8.98 31.72
N HIS A 90 20.07 -9.82 30.77
CA HIS A 90 20.62 -11.14 31.08
C HIS A 90 22.00 -11.11 31.75
N LEU A 91 22.84 -10.14 31.41
CA LEU A 91 24.22 -10.05 31.90
C LEU A 91 24.32 -9.33 33.24
N TYR A 92 23.51 -8.30 33.45
CA TYR A 92 23.69 -7.35 34.56
C TYR A 92 22.56 -7.34 35.58
N GLU A 93 21.37 -7.82 35.21
CA GLU A 93 20.20 -7.73 36.07
C GLU A 93 19.72 -9.13 36.49
N ASP A 94 19.12 -9.19 37.67
CA ASP A 94 18.56 -10.44 38.20
C ASP A 94 17.04 -10.43 38.01
N PRO A 95 16.44 -11.46 37.38
CA PRO A 95 14.99 -11.52 37.15
C PRO A 95 14.16 -11.66 38.43
N LYS A 96 14.81 -11.90 39.58
CA LYS A 96 14.16 -11.96 40.89
C LYS A 96 14.23 -10.64 41.65
N THR A 97 15.19 -9.76 41.35
CA THR A 97 15.35 -8.47 42.03
C THR A 97 14.68 -7.36 41.23
N LEU A 98 14.87 -7.35 39.91
CA LEU A 98 14.31 -6.35 38.99
C LEU A 98 12.90 -6.77 38.54
N THR A 99 11.96 -6.72 39.47
CA THR A 99 10.52 -6.95 39.23
C THR A 99 9.76 -5.63 39.24
N ALA A 100 8.59 -5.60 38.59
CA ALA A 100 7.66 -4.45 38.57
C ALA A 100 7.42 -3.85 39.97
N GLU A 101 7.34 -4.72 40.99
CA GLU A 101 7.10 -4.36 42.40
C GLU A 101 8.30 -3.71 43.10
N ASN A 102 9.53 -4.01 42.67
CA ASN A 102 10.75 -3.46 43.27
C ASN A 102 11.22 -2.16 42.59
N LEU A 103 10.73 -1.85 41.38
CA LEU A 103 11.06 -0.58 40.70
C LEU A 103 10.56 0.65 41.44
N ASP A 104 9.46 0.54 42.18
CA ASP A 104 8.91 1.67 42.94
C ASP A 104 9.85 2.11 44.08
N LYS A 105 10.57 1.15 44.65
CA LYS A 105 11.57 1.38 45.71
C LYS A 105 12.87 2.02 45.22
N MET A 106 13.10 2.10 43.90
CA MET A 106 14.32 2.67 43.33
C MET A 106 14.28 4.20 43.27
N ASN A 107 15.45 4.85 43.32
CA ASN A 107 15.54 6.30 43.20
C ASN A 107 15.31 6.74 41.75
N LYS A 108 14.86 8.00 41.57
CA LYS A 108 14.64 8.60 40.24
C LYS A 108 15.89 8.56 39.36
N GLN A 109 17.07 8.73 39.96
CA GLN A 109 18.36 8.67 39.27
C GLN A 109 18.67 7.26 38.74
N ASP A 110 18.38 6.23 39.52
CA ASP A 110 18.61 4.84 39.12
C ASP A 110 17.68 4.45 37.96
N ILE A 111 16.40 4.83 38.05
CA ILE A 111 15.42 4.62 36.96
C ILE A 111 15.84 5.39 35.71
N HIS A 112 16.33 6.62 35.85
CA HIS A 112 16.82 7.41 34.73
C HIS A 112 18.05 6.77 34.06
N SER A 113 18.96 6.18 34.86
CA SER A 113 20.10 5.42 34.34
C SER A 113 19.66 4.19 33.56
N LEU A 114 18.64 3.46 34.06
CA LEU A 114 18.04 2.32 33.37
C LEU A 114 17.38 2.75 32.05
N CYS A 115 16.64 3.86 32.03
CA CYS A 115 16.07 4.40 30.79
C CYS A 115 17.16 4.75 29.75
N LYS A 116 18.29 5.33 30.18
CA LYS A 116 19.42 5.65 29.30
C LYS A 116 20.07 4.40 28.68
N ILE A 117 20.15 3.33 29.47
CA ILE A 117 20.74 2.06 29.04
C ILE A 117 19.77 1.29 28.13
N LEU A 118 18.48 1.25 28.48
CA LEU A 118 17.43 0.56 27.71
C LEU A 118 16.96 1.33 26.47
N GLU A 119 17.59 2.45 26.12
CA GLU A 119 17.26 3.27 24.95
C GLU A 119 15.78 3.77 24.96
N LEU A 120 15.31 4.16 26.15
CA LEU A 120 13.97 4.71 26.37
C LEU A 120 14.01 6.24 26.44
N PRO A 121 12.91 6.93 26.08
CA PRO A 121 12.83 8.38 26.24
C PRO A 121 13.01 8.78 27.72
N LEU A 122 13.86 9.78 27.95
CA LEU A 122 14.28 10.25 29.28
C LEU A 122 13.37 11.35 29.84
N THR A 123 12.36 11.79 29.09
CA THR A 123 11.46 12.89 29.46
C THR A 123 10.33 12.40 30.37
N GLY A 124 10.08 13.14 31.46
CA GLY A 124 8.93 12.93 32.34
C GLY A 124 9.28 12.75 33.82
N ASP A 125 8.25 12.57 34.64
CA ASP A 125 8.42 12.37 36.09
C ASP A 125 8.75 10.91 36.46
N LYS A 126 9.19 10.64 37.70
CA LYS A 126 9.64 9.32 38.18
C LYS A 126 8.65 8.22 37.79
N GLN A 127 7.35 8.46 37.97
CA GLN A 127 6.28 7.50 37.63
C GLN A 127 6.22 7.19 36.13
N THR A 128 6.40 8.19 35.27
CA THR A 128 6.40 7.98 33.80
C THR A 128 7.60 7.17 33.33
N LEU A 129 8.78 7.39 33.94
CA LEU A 129 9.98 6.60 33.66
C LEU A 129 9.82 5.16 34.17
N LEU A 130 9.22 5.00 35.36
CA LEU A 130 8.93 3.70 35.96
C LEU A 130 8.00 2.87 35.06
N VAL A 131 6.90 3.44 34.58
CA VAL A 131 5.94 2.75 33.68
C VAL A 131 6.64 2.28 32.40
N ARG A 132 7.54 3.08 31.82
CA ARG A 132 8.29 2.69 30.62
C ARG A 132 9.23 1.52 30.88
N VAL A 133 9.98 1.55 31.98
CA VAL A 133 10.89 0.45 32.35
C VAL A 133 10.08 -0.82 32.70
N ALA A 134 8.96 -0.67 33.40
CA ALA A 134 8.04 -1.77 33.70
C ALA A 134 7.48 -2.39 32.41
N GLY A 135 7.14 -1.56 31.41
CA GLY A 135 6.72 -2.01 30.08
C GLY A 135 7.80 -2.85 29.35
N VAL A 136 9.07 -2.43 29.42
CA VAL A 136 10.19 -3.22 28.86
C VAL A 136 10.33 -4.56 29.61
N LEU A 137 10.26 -4.55 30.93
CA LEU A 137 10.36 -5.78 31.73
C LEU A 137 9.20 -6.75 31.47
N ALA A 138 7.98 -6.24 31.28
CA ALA A 138 6.82 -7.01 30.87
C ALA A 138 6.99 -7.60 29.47
N SER A 139 7.46 -6.79 28.51
CA SER A 139 7.69 -7.25 27.12
C SER A 139 8.77 -8.34 27.02
N GLN A 140 9.79 -8.27 27.89
CA GLN A 140 10.88 -9.24 27.94
C GLN A 140 10.62 -10.38 28.94
N GLN A 141 9.46 -10.41 29.61
CA GLN A 141 9.16 -11.41 30.63
C GLN A 141 9.30 -12.83 30.05
N GLY A 142 10.14 -13.66 30.68
CA GLY A 142 10.43 -15.02 30.21
C GLY A 142 11.42 -15.13 29.04
N SER A 143 11.86 -14.01 28.46
CA SER A 143 12.82 -13.97 27.34
C SER A 143 14.29 -13.74 27.78
N TRP A 144 14.53 -13.43 29.05
CA TRP A 144 15.87 -13.28 29.67
C TRP A 144 15.95 -14.04 30.99
N GLY A 145 17.18 -14.31 31.45
CA GLY A 145 17.42 -14.94 32.76
C GLY A 145 17.13 -16.43 32.85
N LYS A 146 16.68 -17.08 31.76
CA LYS A 146 16.48 -18.54 31.68
C LYS A 146 17.07 -19.08 30.38
N VAL A 147 18.08 -19.95 30.47
CA VAL A 147 18.58 -20.72 29.33
C VAL A 147 17.51 -21.71 28.84
N LYS A 148 17.32 -21.83 27.52
CA LYS A 148 16.40 -22.78 26.89
C LYS A 148 16.55 -24.20 27.45
N LYS A 149 15.42 -24.84 27.79
CA LYS A 149 15.36 -26.21 28.36
C LYS A 149 16.02 -27.26 27.45
N SER A 150 16.03 -27.06 26.14
CA SER A 150 16.65 -27.96 25.16
C SER A 150 18.18 -28.02 25.30
N LEU A 151 18.82 -26.91 25.65
CA LEU A 151 20.28 -26.82 25.83
C LEU A 151 20.75 -27.47 27.15
N LYS A 152 19.84 -27.67 28.10
CA LYS A 152 20.11 -28.35 29.38
C LYS A 152 20.02 -29.88 29.28
N ARG A 153 19.50 -30.43 28.17
CA ARG A 153 19.44 -31.87 27.92
C ARG A 153 20.69 -32.29 27.15
N LYS A 154 21.25 -33.45 27.49
CA LYS A 154 22.38 -34.03 26.75
C LYS A 154 21.89 -34.39 25.35
N ASN A 155 22.28 -33.61 24.36
CA ASN A 155 21.92 -33.81 22.97
C ASN A 155 23.20 -33.72 22.14
N ASP A 156 23.67 -34.87 21.64
CA ASP A 156 24.94 -34.95 20.93
C ASP A 156 24.90 -34.17 19.59
N ASN A 157 23.71 -33.99 19.00
CA ASN A 157 23.46 -33.17 17.82
C ASN A 157 23.41 -31.66 18.10
N ALA A 158 23.46 -31.22 19.36
CA ALA A 158 23.51 -29.80 19.68
C ALA A 158 24.90 -29.21 19.48
N LYS A 159 25.97 -30.02 19.60
CA LYS A 159 27.36 -29.57 19.47
C LYS A 159 27.67 -29.02 18.08
N SER A 160 27.20 -29.69 17.02
CA SER A 160 27.39 -29.27 15.62
C SER A 160 26.59 -28.02 15.23
N LYS A 161 25.61 -27.60 16.05
CA LYS A 161 24.73 -26.47 15.76
C LYS A 161 25.11 -25.19 16.52
N ILE A 162 26.11 -25.26 17.39
CA ILE A 162 26.57 -24.11 18.19
C ILE A 162 27.71 -23.45 17.44
N VAL A 163 27.45 -22.26 16.89
CA VAL A 163 28.46 -21.36 16.34
C VAL A 163 28.81 -20.34 17.42
N ILE A 164 30.09 -20.25 17.79
CA ILE A 164 30.59 -19.25 18.72
C ILE A 164 31.15 -18.11 17.85
N PRO A 165 30.54 -16.92 17.87
CA PRO A 165 31.00 -15.81 17.06
C PRO A 165 32.37 -15.33 17.56
N ASN A 166 33.29 -15.04 16.64
CA ASN A 166 34.59 -14.47 16.95
C ASN A 166 34.67 -13.02 16.43
N PRO A 167 35.12 -12.03 17.23
CA PRO A 167 35.14 -10.63 16.78
C PRO A 167 36.13 -10.35 15.64
N SER A 168 37.18 -11.20 15.50
CA SER A 168 38.24 -11.04 14.50
C SER A 168 37.92 -11.64 13.14
N GLU A 169 36.90 -12.48 13.03
CA GLU A 169 36.46 -13.03 11.72
C GLU A 169 35.73 -11.99 10.87
N ASP A 170 35.39 -10.82 11.45
CA ASP A 170 34.79 -9.68 10.74
C ASP A 170 35.84 -8.71 10.13
N ASP A 171 37.15 -8.94 10.35
CA ASP A 171 38.23 -8.05 9.90
C ASP A 171 39.27 -8.69 8.95
N ASP A 172 39.28 -10.01 8.76
CA ASP A 172 40.14 -10.70 7.79
C ASP A 172 39.31 -11.34 6.65
N TYR A 173 38.61 -10.51 5.87
CA TYR A 173 38.41 -10.87 4.47
C TYR A 173 39.72 -10.57 3.76
N SER A 174 40.62 -11.56 3.67
CA SER A 174 41.81 -11.38 2.85
C SER A 174 41.36 -11.06 1.43
N SER A 175 41.91 -9.99 0.86
CA SER A 175 41.71 -9.60 -0.53
C SER A 175 41.94 -10.75 -1.51
N THR A 176 42.72 -11.77 -1.11
CA THR A 176 43.00 -12.97 -1.90
C THR A 176 41.79 -13.89 -2.06
N ASN A 177 40.95 -14.09 -1.03
CA ASN A 177 39.75 -14.95 -1.18
C ASN A 177 38.68 -14.32 -2.08
N ILE A 178 38.60 -12.98 -2.07
CA ILE A 178 37.69 -12.24 -2.96
C ILE A 178 38.19 -12.36 -4.40
N GLN A 179 39.50 -12.22 -4.62
CA GLN A 179 40.12 -12.37 -5.94
C GLN A 179 39.92 -13.78 -6.51
N ASP A 180 40.17 -14.84 -5.73
CA ASP A 180 39.99 -16.23 -6.19
C ASP A 180 38.53 -16.57 -6.53
N SER A 181 37.56 -16.03 -5.78
CA SER A 181 36.13 -16.21 -6.06
C SER A 181 35.68 -15.44 -7.29
N VAL A 182 36.22 -14.23 -7.50
CA VAL A 182 35.97 -13.42 -8.70
C VAL A 182 36.61 -14.09 -9.93
N GLU A 183 37.80 -14.65 -9.81
CA GLU A 183 38.51 -15.33 -10.91
C GLU A 183 37.76 -16.59 -11.37
N LYS A 184 37.22 -17.40 -10.44
CA LYS A 184 36.35 -18.53 -10.79
C LYS A 184 35.06 -18.10 -11.47
N PHE A 185 34.44 -17.02 -11.01
CA PHE A 185 33.24 -16.48 -11.64
C PHE A 185 33.52 -16.00 -13.07
N ILE A 186 34.69 -15.39 -13.30
CA ILE A 186 35.14 -14.98 -14.64
C ILE A 186 35.41 -16.20 -15.54
N GLU A 187 36.01 -17.28 -15.01
CA GLU A 187 36.22 -18.52 -15.77
C GLU A 187 34.89 -19.21 -16.18
N GLU A 188 33.85 -19.09 -15.34
CA GLU A 188 32.52 -19.64 -15.63
C GLU A 188 31.73 -18.81 -16.66
N HIS A 189 32.04 -17.52 -16.81
CA HIS A 189 31.31 -16.58 -17.68
C HIS A 189 32.20 -15.88 -18.74
N PRO A 190 32.70 -16.63 -19.76
CA PRO A 190 33.64 -16.11 -20.77
C PRO A 190 33.00 -15.15 -21.81
N GLU A 191 31.68 -15.19 -22.02
CA GLU A 191 30.96 -14.28 -22.93
C GLU A 191 30.45 -13.00 -22.22
N GLY A 192 30.89 -12.79 -20.98
CA GLY A 192 30.34 -11.78 -20.07
C GLY A 192 29.26 -12.37 -19.17
N TRP A 193 28.84 -11.58 -18.18
CA TRP A 193 27.81 -11.94 -17.20
C TRP A 193 26.70 -10.88 -17.20
N SER A 194 25.49 -11.28 -16.84
CA SER A 194 24.35 -10.35 -16.71
C SER A 194 24.38 -9.62 -15.36
N PHE A 195 23.65 -8.50 -15.24
CA PHE A 195 23.49 -7.79 -13.97
C PHE A 195 22.86 -8.68 -12.88
N GLU A 196 21.99 -9.61 -13.29
CA GLU A 196 21.33 -10.56 -12.39
C GLU A 196 22.36 -11.58 -11.86
N GLU A 197 23.25 -12.09 -12.72
CA GLU A 197 24.34 -12.99 -12.34
C GLU A 197 25.39 -12.31 -11.45
N GLU A 198 25.71 -11.03 -11.71
CA GLU A 198 26.59 -10.23 -10.85
C GLU A 198 25.96 -9.96 -9.48
N SER A 199 24.65 -9.69 -9.46
CA SER A 199 23.89 -9.49 -8.22
C SER A 199 23.79 -10.78 -7.42
N GLU A 200 23.58 -11.92 -8.08
CA GLU A 200 23.62 -13.24 -7.45
C GLU A 200 25.00 -13.57 -6.90
N PHE A 201 26.07 -13.32 -7.65
CA PHE A 201 27.44 -13.49 -7.18
C PHE A 201 27.73 -12.62 -5.94
N ARG A 202 27.33 -11.34 -5.97
CA ARG A 202 27.43 -10.45 -4.81
C ARG A 202 26.58 -10.95 -3.65
N ASN A 203 25.35 -11.41 -3.86
CA ASN A 203 24.51 -11.96 -2.80
C ASN A 203 25.11 -13.23 -2.19
N ASN A 204 25.72 -14.10 -3.00
CA ASN A 204 26.44 -15.28 -2.53
C ASN A 204 27.66 -14.89 -1.67
N LEU A 205 28.42 -13.86 -2.08
CA LEU A 205 29.47 -13.28 -1.24
C LEU A 205 28.91 -12.67 0.06
N ALA A 206 27.72 -12.08 0.02
CA ALA A 206 27.06 -11.48 1.19
C ALA A 206 26.66 -12.55 2.22
N ASP A 207 26.13 -13.66 1.73
CA ASP A 207 25.74 -14.83 2.52
C ASP A 207 26.97 -15.54 3.11
N ASP A 208 28.07 -15.58 2.36
CA ASP A 208 29.39 -16.02 2.84
C ASP A 208 30.01 -15.04 3.85
N GLY A 209 29.39 -13.88 4.05
CA GLY A 209 29.66 -12.92 5.12
C GLY A 209 30.46 -11.70 4.70
N VAL A 210 30.78 -11.56 3.40
CA VAL A 210 31.48 -10.40 2.86
C VAL A 210 30.59 -9.17 2.99
N GLU A 211 31.04 -8.16 3.72
CA GLU A 211 30.28 -6.95 3.96
C GLU A 211 30.35 -6.03 2.73
N ILE A 212 29.60 -6.36 1.67
CA ILE A 212 29.60 -5.67 0.35
C ILE A 212 29.21 -4.20 0.45
N SER A 213 28.55 -3.80 1.54
CA SER A 213 28.26 -2.40 1.85
C SER A 213 29.51 -1.57 2.21
N ARG A 214 30.66 -2.21 2.47
CA ARG A 214 31.94 -1.49 2.63
C ARG A 214 32.46 -1.05 1.26
N VAL A 215 32.68 0.25 1.14
CA VAL A 215 33.19 0.90 -0.08
C VAL A 215 34.49 0.26 -0.57
N GLU A 216 35.39 -0.14 0.33
CA GLU A 216 36.67 -0.77 -0.03
C GLU A 216 36.51 -2.16 -0.67
N VAL A 217 35.57 -2.96 -0.16
CA VAL A 217 35.27 -4.31 -0.66
C VAL A 217 34.51 -4.23 -1.97
N SER A 218 33.51 -3.36 -2.06
CA SER A 218 32.78 -3.07 -3.30
C SER A 218 33.75 -2.58 -4.38
N ASN A 219 34.65 -1.65 -4.07
CA ASN A 219 35.65 -1.16 -5.02
C ASN A 219 36.64 -2.26 -5.41
N SER A 220 37.00 -3.18 -4.52
CA SER A 220 37.89 -4.28 -4.85
C SER A 220 37.24 -5.27 -5.81
N ILE A 221 35.97 -5.59 -5.61
CA ILE A 221 35.17 -6.44 -6.52
C ILE A 221 35.01 -5.74 -7.87
N ASP A 222 34.61 -4.47 -7.86
CA ASP A 222 34.42 -3.66 -9.08
C ASP A 222 35.71 -3.49 -9.87
N ASN A 223 36.85 -3.27 -9.19
CA ASN A 223 38.15 -3.17 -9.86
C ASN A 223 38.57 -4.51 -10.46
N ALA A 224 38.33 -5.63 -9.78
CA ALA A 224 38.65 -6.96 -10.30
C ALA A 224 37.80 -7.29 -11.54
N LEU A 225 36.48 -7.00 -11.49
CA LEU A 225 35.57 -7.19 -12.62
C LEU A 225 35.90 -6.25 -13.80
N LYS A 226 36.25 -4.99 -13.53
CA LYS A 226 36.65 -4.00 -14.55
C LYS A 226 37.99 -4.29 -15.23
N THR A 227 38.95 -4.84 -14.49
CA THR A 227 40.27 -5.16 -15.05
C THR A 227 40.14 -6.19 -16.18
N VAL A 228 39.17 -7.12 -16.07
CA VAL A 228 38.87 -8.10 -17.12
C VAL A 228 37.96 -7.54 -18.22
N GLN A 229 36.99 -6.69 -17.89
CA GLN A 229 36.23 -5.94 -18.92
C GLN A 229 37.20 -5.17 -19.83
N GLN A 230 38.26 -4.56 -19.29
CA GLN A 230 39.26 -3.83 -20.09
C GLN A 230 40.12 -4.70 -21.01
N GLU A 231 40.34 -5.99 -20.70
CA GLU A 231 41.04 -6.91 -21.61
C GLU A 231 40.12 -7.36 -22.77
N ASN A 232 38.80 -7.41 -22.56
CA ASN A 232 37.80 -7.72 -23.59
C ASN A 232 37.26 -6.49 -24.35
N GLU A 233 37.42 -5.27 -23.82
CA GLU A 233 36.88 -4.00 -24.37
C GLU A 233 37.84 -3.22 -25.29
N SER A 234 38.88 -3.84 -25.86
CA SER A 234 39.69 -3.15 -26.89
C SER A 234 38.94 -2.91 -28.22
N GLU A 235 37.71 -3.38 -28.35
CA GLU A 235 36.75 -2.97 -29.39
C GLU A 235 35.37 -2.68 -28.77
N THR A 236 35.16 -1.49 -28.20
CA THR A 236 33.92 -0.66 -28.33
C THR A 236 33.95 0.57 -27.40
N PRO A 237 33.31 1.70 -27.77
CA PRO A 237 33.28 2.90 -26.93
C PRO A 237 32.20 2.82 -25.85
N ILE A 238 32.55 3.25 -24.64
CA ILE A 238 31.76 3.17 -23.39
C ILE A 238 30.61 4.20 -23.38
N PRO A 239 29.34 3.82 -23.08
CA PRO A 239 28.23 4.77 -22.89
C PRO A 239 28.12 5.29 -21.45
N GLN A 240 27.74 6.56 -21.30
CA GLN A 240 27.45 7.22 -20.01
C GLN A 240 26.03 6.90 -19.51
N MET A 241 25.89 6.67 -18.21
CA MET A 241 24.63 6.41 -17.49
C MET A 241 23.63 7.58 -17.59
N ASN A 242 22.61 7.42 -18.43
CA ASN A 242 21.25 7.86 -18.16
C ASN A 242 20.37 6.62 -18.34
N GLN A 243 19.62 6.23 -17.31
CA GLN A 243 18.68 5.11 -17.39
C GLN A 243 17.48 5.51 -18.25
N THR A 244 17.54 5.13 -19.53
CA THR A 244 16.40 4.98 -20.43
C THR A 244 16.23 3.47 -20.67
N ALA A 245 14.98 3.00 -20.76
CA ALA A 245 14.64 1.60 -21.02
C ALA A 245 15.35 1.06 -22.29
N PRO A 246 15.51 -0.27 -22.45
CA PRO A 246 16.37 -0.86 -23.46
C PRO A 246 15.96 -0.38 -24.83
N SER A 247 16.81 0.45 -25.41
CA SER A 247 16.66 0.88 -26.79
C SER A 247 16.83 -0.39 -27.63
N ILE A 248 15.77 -0.81 -28.32
CA ILE A 248 15.85 -1.79 -29.39
C ILE A 248 16.70 -1.13 -30.49
N VAL A 249 18.02 -1.26 -30.39
CA VAL A 249 18.98 -0.80 -31.40
C VAL A 249 19.81 -2.00 -31.82
N ALA A 250 19.16 -2.85 -32.61
CA ALA A 250 19.85 -3.49 -33.72
C ALA A 250 19.16 -2.98 -34.97
N ASP A 251 19.56 -1.79 -35.42
CA ASP A 251 19.82 -1.48 -36.83
C ASP A 251 20.34 -0.04 -36.92
N THR A 252 21.53 0.10 -37.48
CA THR A 252 22.12 1.36 -37.88
C THR A 252 21.33 1.95 -39.04
N GLU A 253 20.22 2.62 -38.74
CA GLU A 253 19.57 3.54 -39.69
C GLU A 253 20.03 4.96 -39.38
N ILE A 254 20.57 5.63 -40.41
CA ILE A 254 21.04 7.00 -40.38
C ILE A 254 19.95 7.91 -39.81
N ASP A 255 20.25 8.68 -38.77
CA ASP A 255 19.34 9.69 -38.23
C ASP A 255 18.97 10.70 -39.33
N THR A 256 17.72 10.63 -39.79
CA THR A 256 17.16 11.55 -40.77
C THR A 256 16.67 12.82 -40.07
N LEU A 257 16.84 13.98 -40.72
CA LEU A 257 16.32 15.27 -40.23
C LEU A 257 14.80 15.21 -39.90
N GLU A 258 14.08 14.32 -40.59
CA GLU A 258 12.65 14.06 -40.39
C GLU A 258 12.35 13.39 -39.04
N ARG A 259 13.23 12.50 -38.56
CA ARG A 259 13.12 11.88 -37.22
C ARG A 259 13.26 12.91 -36.12
N GLU A 260 14.28 13.76 -36.19
CA GLU A 260 14.51 14.81 -35.18
C GLU A 260 13.37 15.83 -35.20
N ALA A 261 12.89 16.24 -36.38
CA ALA A 261 11.75 17.14 -36.50
C ALA A 261 10.47 16.56 -35.86
N ALA A 262 10.21 15.26 -36.08
CA ALA A 262 9.06 14.58 -35.48
C ALA A 262 9.16 14.47 -33.95
N ILE A 263 10.36 14.22 -33.40
CA ILE A 263 10.58 14.21 -31.95
C ILE A 263 10.39 15.62 -31.36
N ILE A 264 10.87 16.67 -32.03
CA ILE A 264 10.66 18.07 -31.58
C ILE A 264 9.17 18.43 -31.58
N GLU A 265 8.40 17.95 -32.55
CA GLU A 265 6.94 18.14 -32.57
C GLU A 265 6.26 17.46 -31.37
N VAL A 266 6.65 16.22 -31.07
CA VAL A 266 6.20 15.49 -29.88
C VAL A 266 6.60 16.23 -28.61
N GLU A 267 7.82 16.76 -28.54
CA GLU A 267 8.31 17.55 -27.41
C GLU A 267 7.49 18.82 -27.18
N SER A 268 7.05 19.48 -28.26
CA SER A 268 6.21 20.67 -28.16
C SER A 268 4.84 20.39 -27.53
N ARG A 269 4.38 19.13 -27.57
CA ARG A 269 3.06 18.68 -27.08
C ARG A 269 3.15 17.73 -25.89
N ILE A 270 4.29 17.70 -25.18
CA ILE A 270 4.49 16.81 -24.01
C ILE A 270 3.38 16.95 -22.98
N ALA A 271 2.92 18.17 -22.68
CA ALA A 271 1.88 18.36 -21.66
C ALA A 271 0.53 17.70 -22.03
N GLU A 272 0.18 17.67 -23.32
CA GLU A 272 -1.01 16.96 -23.80
C GLU A 272 -0.79 15.44 -23.67
N ILE A 273 0.38 14.95 -24.09
CA ILE A 273 0.75 13.53 -24.04
C ILE A 273 0.81 13.02 -22.60
N GLU A 274 1.40 13.77 -21.67
CA GLU A 274 1.45 13.42 -20.24
C GLU A 274 0.05 13.38 -19.63
N SER A 275 -0.84 14.30 -20.01
CA SER A 275 -2.23 14.32 -19.57
C SER A 275 -3.03 13.13 -20.13
N SER A 276 -2.88 12.83 -21.42
CA SER A 276 -3.46 11.63 -22.05
C SER A 276 -2.90 10.32 -21.49
N ALA A 277 -1.60 10.27 -21.20
CA ALA A 277 -0.96 9.11 -20.59
C ALA A 277 -1.47 8.87 -19.17
N ARG A 278 -1.70 9.92 -18.38
CA ARG A 278 -2.34 9.80 -17.06
C ARG A 278 -3.74 9.21 -17.17
N ASP A 279 -4.54 9.69 -18.11
CA ASP A 279 -5.91 9.19 -18.33
C ASP A 279 -5.92 7.71 -18.80
N PHE A 280 -4.94 7.30 -19.60
CA PHE A 280 -4.74 5.90 -19.94
C PHE A 280 -4.36 5.04 -18.71
N LEU A 281 -3.44 5.54 -17.87
CA LEU A 281 -2.90 4.84 -16.70
C LEU A 281 -3.86 4.80 -15.49
N THR A 282 -4.96 5.56 -15.50
CA THR A 282 -6.03 5.40 -14.49
C THR A 282 -6.86 4.13 -14.73
N VAL A 283 -7.06 3.76 -16.01
CA VAL A 283 -7.90 2.63 -16.43
C VAL A 283 -7.07 1.37 -16.72
N SER A 284 -5.85 1.54 -17.22
CA SER A 284 -5.01 0.46 -17.75
C SER A 284 -3.56 0.57 -17.27
N SER A 285 -2.71 -0.39 -17.64
CA SER A 285 -1.29 -0.42 -17.25
C SER A 285 -0.41 -0.67 -18.47
N THR A 286 0.84 -0.23 -18.41
CA THR A 286 1.81 -0.47 -19.51
C THR A 286 2.13 -1.95 -19.70
N SER A 287 1.78 -2.80 -18.72
CA SER A 287 1.94 -4.26 -18.80
C SER A 287 0.98 -4.90 -19.82
N ASN A 288 -0.15 -4.26 -20.14
CA ASN A 288 -1.04 -4.75 -21.19
C ASN A 288 -0.61 -4.23 -22.57
N SER A 289 0.13 -5.07 -23.30
CA SER A 289 0.64 -4.73 -24.62
C SER A 289 -0.45 -4.43 -25.66
N GLU A 290 -1.67 -4.97 -25.53
CA GLU A 290 -2.73 -4.72 -26.52
C GLU A 290 -3.34 -3.32 -26.32
N ASP A 291 -3.73 -2.99 -25.09
CA ASP A 291 -4.28 -1.68 -24.75
C ASP A 291 -3.25 -0.55 -24.94
N PHE A 292 -1.99 -0.83 -24.60
CA PHE A 292 -0.90 0.13 -24.76
C PHE A 292 -0.67 0.51 -26.22
N GLU A 293 -0.71 -0.45 -27.12
CA GLU A 293 -0.53 -0.17 -28.56
C GLU A 293 -1.74 0.56 -29.16
N LEU A 294 -2.95 0.23 -28.72
CA LEU A 294 -4.16 0.98 -29.09
C LEU A 294 -4.11 2.44 -28.62
N PHE A 295 -3.57 2.69 -27.43
CA PHE A 295 -3.37 4.04 -26.92
C PHE A 295 -2.37 4.82 -27.77
N ILE A 296 -1.21 4.23 -28.09
CA ILE A 296 -0.20 4.84 -28.94
C ILE A 296 -0.76 5.13 -30.34
N ASP A 297 -1.51 4.19 -30.93
CA ASP A 297 -2.16 4.41 -32.23
C ASP A 297 -3.23 5.53 -32.16
N ASN A 298 -3.94 5.65 -31.03
CA ASN A 298 -4.91 6.72 -30.81
C ASN A 298 -4.25 8.12 -30.77
N LEU A 299 -3.02 8.22 -30.24
CA LEU A 299 -2.24 9.48 -30.30
C LEU A 299 -1.98 9.94 -31.75
N GLY A 300 -1.94 9.00 -32.71
CA GLY A 300 -1.86 9.31 -34.13
C GLY A 300 -3.07 10.10 -34.64
N SER A 301 -4.27 9.80 -34.12
CA SER A 301 -5.50 10.54 -34.46
C SER A 301 -5.47 12.00 -34.00
N HIS A 302 -4.68 12.29 -32.96
CA HIS A 302 -4.44 13.63 -32.45
C HIS A 302 -3.34 14.40 -33.21
N GLY A 303 -2.87 13.86 -34.34
CA GLY A 303 -1.91 14.50 -35.23
C GLY A 303 -0.44 14.30 -34.82
N LEU A 304 -0.13 13.28 -34.01
CA LEU A 304 1.25 12.92 -33.70
C LEU A 304 1.78 11.91 -34.74
N PRO A 305 3.03 12.04 -35.19
CA PRO A 305 3.63 11.15 -36.19
C PRO A 305 4.02 9.79 -35.58
N VAL A 306 3.03 8.98 -35.23
CA VAL A 306 3.19 7.66 -34.58
C VAL A 306 3.70 6.58 -35.55
N ASP A 307 3.57 6.81 -36.86
CA ASP A 307 4.06 5.91 -37.92
C ASP A 307 5.59 5.70 -37.88
N ILE A 308 6.33 6.62 -37.26
CA ILE A 308 7.77 6.54 -37.11
C ILE A 308 8.09 5.70 -35.87
N LYS A 309 8.76 4.56 -36.06
CA LYS A 309 9.16 3.65 -34.97
C LYS A 309 9.93 4.34 -33.84
N SER A 310 10.79 5.31 -34.18
CA SER A 310 11.55 6.08 -33.19
C SER A 310 10.67 6.99 -32.33
N VAL A 311 9.61 7.57 -32.90
CA VAL A 311 8.63 8.39 -32.16
C VAL A 311 7.82 7.49 -31.24
N ARG A 312 7.39 6.32 -31.72
CA ARG A 312 6.71 5.31 -30.88
C ARG A 312 7.57 4.88 -29.69
N ALA A 313 8.84 4.57 -29.91
CA ALA A 313 9.77 4.25 -28.82
C ALA A 313 9.94 5.41 -27.82
N TYR A 314 9.97 6.66 -28.31
CA TYR A 314 10.05 7.85 -27.46
C TYR A 314 8.77 8.06 -26.64
N LEU A 315 7.59 7.90 -27.25
CA LEU A 315 6.31 7.95 -26.55
C LEU A 315 6.22 6.84 -25.50
N THR A 316 6.73 5.64 -25.79
CA THR A 316 6.80 4.55 -24.82
C THR A 316 7.64 4.91 -23.59
N ASP A 317 8.82 5.50 -23.79
CA ASP A 317 9.65 5.97 -22.68
C ASP A 317 8.95 7.05 -21.85
N ILE A 318 8.24 7.99 -22.49
CA ILE A 318 7.45 9.01 -21.79
C ILE A 318 6.37 8.34 -20.92
N VAL A 319 5.60 7.39 -21.45
CA VAL A 319 4.52 6.74 -20.68
C VAL A 319 5.09 5.93 -19.51
N MET A 320 6.20 5.22 -19.69
CA MET A 320 6.87 4.49 -18.61
C MET A 320 7.37 5.42 -17.51
N LYS A 321 7.97 6.57 -17.87
CA LYS A 321 8.36 7.61 -16.90
C LYS A 321 7.15 8.17 -16.15
N MET A 322 6.02 8.33 -16.83
CA MET A 322 4.79 8.80 -16.22
C MET A 322 4.18 7.78 -15.26
N GLU A 323 4.22 6.49 -15.59
CA GLU A 323 3.79 5.42 -14.69
C GLU A 323 4.60 5.41 -13.39
N PHE A 324 5.93 5.46 -13.49
CA PHE A 324 6.80 5.58 -12.32
C PHE A 324 6.48 6.83 -11.48
N LYS A 325 6.21 7.96 -12.14
CA LYS A 325 5.82 9.21 -11.47
C LYS A 325 4.49 9.05 -10.73
N ILE A 326 3.48 8.44 -11.34
CA ILE A 326 2.18 8.19 -10.72
C ILE A 326 2.31 7.28 -9.49
N ASP A 327 3.14 6.24 -9.57
CA ASP A 327 3.38 5.35 -8.43
C ASP A 327 4.06 6.09 -7.28
N SER A 328 5.05 6.94 -7.60
CA SER A 328 5.68 7.81 -6.60
C SER A 328 4.70 8.81 -5.97
N GLU A 329 3.74 9.32 -6.73
CA GLU A 329 2.67 10.20 -6.27
C GLU A 329 1.71 9.46 -5.32
N LYS A 330 1.29 8.24 -5.67
CA LYS A 330 0.44 7.38 -4.85
C LYS A 330 1.11 7.02 -3.51
N ASP A 331 2.39 6.67 -3.55
CA ASP A 331 3.17 6.36 -2.35
C ASP A 331 3.35 7.60 -1.46
N ALA A 332 3.57 8.77 -2.06
CA ALA A 332 3.74 10.03 -1.34
C ALA A 332 2.45 10.52 -0.66
N ILE A 333 1.27 10.19 -1.18
CA ILE A 333 -0.02 10.52 -0.53
C ILE A 333 -0.15 9.80 0.81
N ASN A 334 0.27 8.53 0.86
CA ASN A 334 0.13 7.68 2.06
C ASN A 334 1.31 7.79 3.02
N SER A 335 2.45 8.29 2.55
CA SER A 335 3.66 8.45 3.34
C SER A 335 3.67 9.71 4.19
N MET A 336 4.40 9.68 5.31
CA MET A 336 4.62 10.88 6.11
C MET A 336 5.63 11.81 5.41
N PRO A 337 5.50 13.14 5.55
CA PRO A 337 6.42 14.08 4.90
C PRO A 337 7.85 13.89 5.43
N ASN A 338 8.75 13.59 4.50
CA ASN A 338 10.14 13.24 4.78
C ASN A 338 11.05 14.48 4.89
N SER A 339 10.66 15.61 4.29
CA SER A 339 11.43 16.87 4.34
C SER A 339 10.63 18.06 4.89
N TRP A 340 11.34 19.09 5.36
CA TRP A 340 10.71 20.34 5.79
C TRP A 340 10.07 21.12 4.62
N SER A 341 10.73 21.13 3.45
CA SER A 341 10.20 21.78 2.24
C SER A 341 8.90 21.12 1.77
N GLU A 342 8.84 19.79 1.83
CA GLU A 342 7.61 19.03 1.53
C GLU A 342 6.49 19.35 2.51
N ARG A 343 6.80 19.45 3.82
CA ARG A 343 5.79 19.88 4.82
C ARG A 343 5.26 21.27 4.55
N GLU A 344 6.12 22.20 4.18
CA GLU A 344 5.73 23.57 3.89
C GLU A 344 4.90 23.64 2.59
N ALA A 345 5.27 22.88 1.56
CA ALA A 345 4.50 22.75 0.33
C ALA A 345 3.09 22.16 0.59
N ILE A 346 2.98 21.14 1.46
CA ILE A 346 1.68 20.57 1.85
C ILE A 346 0.82 21.61 2.58
N ARG A 347 1.40 22.44 3.44
CA ARG A 347 0.65 23.53 4.09
C ARG A 347 0.14 24.56 3.08
N GLN A 348 0.97 24.92 2.11
CA GLN A 348 0.55 25.81 1.02
C GLN A 348 -0.59 25.21 0.21
N PHE A 349 -0.53 23.90 -0.09
CA PHE A 349 -1.62 23.19 -0.75
C PHE A 349 -2.91 23.19 0.07
N GLU A 350 -2.88 22.87 1.36
CA GLU A 350 -4.08 22.89 2.20
C GLU A 350 -4.69 24.30 2.32
N ASN A 351 -3.86 25.35 2.29
CA ASN A 351 -4.35 26.73 2.25
C ASN A 351 -5.02 27.08 0.91
N ALA A 352 -4.52 26.54 -0.21
CA ALA A 352 -5.08 26.77 -1.55
C ALA A 352 -6.26 25.83 -1.88
N ARG A 353 -6.46 24.76 -1.10
CA ARG A 353 -7.39 23.66 -1.42
C ARG A 353 -8.83 24.09 -1.67
N SER A 354 -9.36 25.01 -0.86
CA SER A 354 -10.74 25.50 -1.05
C SER A 354 -10.88 26.25 -2.37
N SER A 355 -9.94 27.14 -2.69
CA SER A 355 -9.94 27.88 -3.94
C SER A 355 -9.76 26.97 -5.15
N LEU A 356 -8.92 25.93 -5.06
CA LEU A 356 -8.74 24.95 -6.11
C LEU A 356 -10.05 24.19 -6.38
N ARG A 357 -10.75 23.76 -5.33
CA ARG A 357 -12.02 23.05 -5.48
C ARG A 357 -13.08 23.90 -6.18
N ASP A 358 -13.19 25.18 -5.82
CA ASP A 358 -14.16 26.09 -6.44
C ASP A 358 -13.83 26.35 -7.93
N GLN A 359 -12.55 26.43 -8.26
CA GLN A 359 -12.10 26.62 -9.64
C GLN A 359 -12.21 25.34 -10.47
N LEU A 360 -12.05 24.16 -9.85
CA LEU A 360 -12.12 22.86 -10.51
C LEU A 360 -13.47 22.63 -11.20
N SER A 361 -14.59 22.89 -10.52
CA SER A 361 -15.92 22.78 -11.11
C SER A 361 -16.10 23.72 -12.30
N ASN A 362 -15.56 24.94 -12.20
CA ASN A 362 -15.62 25.91 -13.30
C ASN A 362 -14.75 25.48 -14.49
N THR A 363 -13.57 24.91 -14.25
CA THR A 363 -12.69 24.42 -15.33
C THR A 363 -13.25 23.23 -16.08
N ILE A 364 -13.91 22.31 -15.37
CA ILE A 364 -14.55 21.14 -16.01
C ILE A 364 -15.70 21.62 -16.90
N ASN A 365 -16.59 22.46 -16.38
CA ASN A 365 -17.71 23.02 -17.15
C ASN A 365 -17.27 23.86 -18.36
N LEU A 366 -16.11 24.53 -18.28
CA LEU A 366 -15.59 25.33 -19.40
C LEU A 366 -15.06 24.44 -20.54
N HIS A 367 -14.60 23.23 -20.21
CA HIS A 367 -14.02 22.27 -21.13
C HIS A 367 -14.85 20.98 -21.20
N ASP A 368 -16.18 21.13 -21.30
CA ASP A 368 -17.12 20.02 -21.41
C ASP A 368 -16.73 19.07 -22.57
N GLY A 369 -16.45 17.82 -22.22
CA GLY A 369 -16.11 16.74 -23.17
C GLY A 369 -14.62 16.59 -23.49
N ASP A 370 -13.72 17.43 -22.95
CA ASP A 370 -12.28 17.30 -23.14
C ASP A 370 -11.53 17.34 -21.79
N LEU A 371 -11.43 16.17 -21.16
CA LEU A 371 -10.79 15.98 -19.85
C LEU A 371 -9.30 16.34 -19.86
N ILE A 372 -8.63 16.12 -20.99
CA ILE A 372 -7.19 16.38 -21.15
C ILE A 372 -6.94 17.88 -21.03
N LYS A 373 -7.71 18.71 -21.74
CA LYS A 373 -7.61 20.16 -21.66
C LYS A 373 -8.05 20.71 -20.31
N ALA A 374 -9.12 20.16 -19.72
CA ALA A 374 -9.55 20.51 -18.38
C ALA A 374 -8.44 20.29 -17.33
N ARG A 375 -7.75 19.13 -17.40
CA ARG A 375 -6.64 18.81 -16.50
C ARG A 375 -5.46 19.76 -16.66
N MET A 376 -5.08 20.07 -17.90
CA MET A 376 -3.99 21.03 -18.18
C MET A 376 -4.29 22.43 -17.64
N ALA A 377 -5.51 22.92 -17.86
CA ALA A 377 -5.94 24.21 -17.31
C ALA A 377 -5.92 24.21 -15.77
N PHE A 378 -6.32 23.11 -15.14
CA PHE A 378 -6.29 22.97 -13.69
C PHE A 378 -4.87 22.93 -13.12
N GLU A 379 -3.92 22.28 -13.81
CA GLU A 379 -2.50 22.34 -13.44
C GLU A 379 -1.91 23.75 -13.56
N GLU A 380 -2.28 24.49 -14.61
CA GLU A 380 -1.82 25.87 -14.81
C GLU A 380 -2.32 26.79 -13.69
N ILE A 381 -3.58 26.61 -13.29
CA ILE A 381 -4.15 27.26 -12.11
C ILE A 381 -3.35 26.92 -10.85
N ALA A 382 -3.04 25.65 -10.61
CA ALA A 382 -2.26 25.24 -9.44
C ALA A 382 -0.86 25.88 -9.43
N LYS A 383 -0.19 25.94 -10.59
CA LYS A 383 1.10 26.63 -10.76
C LYS A 383 0.96 28.13 -10.46
N SER A 384 -0.12 28.77 -10.90
CA SER A 384 -0.38 30.19 -10.64
C SER A 384 -0.58 30.51 -9.14
N MET A 385 -1.06 29.54 -8.36
CA MET A 385 -1.21 29.62 -6.91
C MET A 385 0.10 29.34 -6.15
N GLY A 386 1.20 29.10 -6.86
CA GLY A 386 2.53 28.86 -6.27
C GLY A 386 2.76 27.42 -5.82
N LEU A 387 1.94 26.46 -6.27
CA LEU A 387 2.13 25.05 -5.96
C LEU A 387 3.21 24.43 -6.86
N ASP A 388 4.14 23.70 -6.26
CA ASP A 388 5.19 23.01 -6.99
C ASP A 388 4.79 21.57 -7.35
N LEU A 389 4.38 21.37 -8.60
CA LEU A 389 3.98 20.05 -9.12
C LEU A 389 5.16 19.10 -9.36
N ARG A 390 6.40 19.53 -9.14
CA ARG A 390 7.56 18.63 -9.16
C ARG A 390 7.62 17.75 -7.92
N ILE A 391 6.94 18.14 -6.84
CA ILE A 391 6.86 17.37 -5.60
C ILE A 391 5.73 16.33 -5.75
N PRO A 392 6.02 15.00 -5.69
CA PRO A 392 5.01 13.97 -5.87
C PRO A 392 3.82 14.08 -4.91
N SER A 393 4.09 14.47 -3.65
CA SER A 393 3.06 14.64 -2.61
C SER A 393 2.04 15.75 -2.93
N ILE A 394 2.41 16.75 -3.73
CA ILE A 394 1.53 17.84 -4.17
C ILE A 394 0.84 17.48 -5.48
N SER A 395 1.63 17.01 -6.47
CA SER A 395 1.13 16.57 -7.77
C SER A 395 0.05 15.49 -7.61
N GLY A 396 0.32 14.46 -6.81
CA GLY A 396 -0.64 13.40 -6.52
C GLY A 396 -1.92 13.89 -5.86
N ARG A 397 -1.84 14.84 -4.91
CA ARG A 397 -3.03 15.42 -4.26
C ARG A 397 -3.85 16.29 -5.22
N LEU A 398 -3.19 17.03 -6.11
CA LEU A 398 -3.87 17.83 -7.12
C LEU A 398 -4.64 16.93 -8.10
N HIS A 399 -4.00 15.89 -8.62
CA HIS A 399 -4.63 14.95 -9.54
C HIS A 399 -5.74 14.14 -8.87
N ALA A 400 -5.52 13.68 -7.63
CA ALA A 400 -6.57 13.02 -6.86
C ALA A 400 -7.80 13.91 -6.63
N LEU A 401 -7.64 15.22 -6.46
CA LEU A 401 -8.78 16.15 -6.40
C LEU A 401 -9.52 16.26 -7.74
N PHE A 402 -8.78 16.30 -8.85
CA PHE A 402 -9.36 16.35 -10.19
C PHE A 402 -10.15 15.08 -10.50
N ASP A 403 -9.53 13.91 -10.33
CA ASP A 403 -10.11 12.61 -10.64
C ASP A 403 -11.36 12.36 -9.79
N LEU A 404 -11.29 12.63 -8.48
CA LEU A 404 -12.43 12.50 -7.58
C LEU A 404 -13.60 13.43 -7.97
N GLN A 405 -13.32 14.62 -8.50
CA GLN A 405 -14.39 15.52 -8.95
C GLN A 405 -15.02 15.03 -10.26
N VAL A 406 -14.24 14.46 -11.18
CA VAL A 406 -14.77 13.84 -12.41
C VAL A 406 -15.68 12.66 -12.03
N ASP A 407 -15.22 11.77 -11.16
CA ASP A 407 -16.00 10.64 -10.66
C ASP A 407 -17.28 11.09 -9.95
N LEU A 408 -17.19 12.14 -9.12
CA LEU A 408 -18.36 12.72 -8.45
C LEU A 408 -19.33 13.33 -9.45
N SER A 409 -18.84 14.05 -10.46
CA SER A 409 -19.70 14.65 -11.48
C SER A 409 -20.37 13.59 -12.37
N GLU A 410 -19.69 12.48 -12.67
CA GLU A 410 -20.31 11.33 -13.33
C GLU A 410 -21.38 10.70 -12.43
N ALA A 411 -21.07 10.44 -11.16
CA ALA A 411 -22.01 9.89 -10.18
C ALA A 411 -23.21 10.82 -9.92
N GLU A 412 -23.01 12.13 -9.86
CA GLU A 412 -24.07 13.15 -9.77
C GLU A 412 -24.95 13.13 -11.03
N GLY A 413 -24.35 12.93 -12.22
CA GLY A 413 -25.09 12.69 -13.46
C GLY A 413 -25.98 11.44 -13.39
N LEU A 414 -25.47 10.34 -12.80
CA LEU A 414 -26.26 9.13 -12.54
C LEU A 414 -27.36 9.34 -11.48
N GLN A 415 -27.15 10.26 -10.53
CA GLN A 415 -28.09 10.61 -9.47
C GLN A 415 -29.08 11.73 -9.84
N ASP A 416 -28.96 12.36 -11.01
CA ASP A 416 -29.94 13.35 -11.48
C ASP A 416 -31.33 12.70 -11.50
N PRO A 417 -32.33 13.24 -10.78
CA PRO A 417 -33.69 12.70 -10.78
C PRO A 417 -34.28 12.57 -12.20
N ASN A 418 -33.87 13.42 -13.14
CA ASN A 418 -34.31 13.36 -14.53
C ASN A 418 -33.74 12.13 -15.27
N ILE A 419 -32.46 11.83 -15.06
CA ILE A 419 -31.78 10.67 -15.67
C ILE A 419 -32.28 9.38 -15.00
N ALA A 420 -32.44 9.37 -13.68
CA ALA A 420 -33.01 8.25 -12.93
C ALA A 420 -34.47 7.95 -13.33
N ARG A 421 -35.26 8.98 -13.63
CA ARG A 421 -36.62 8.85 -14.19
C ARG A 421 -36.59 8.22 -15.57
N ARG A 422 -35.75 8.75 -16.48
CA ARG A 422 -35.58 8.21 -17.85
C ARG A 422 -35.13 6.75 -17.84
N ASN A 423 -34.17 6.39 -16.98
CA ASN A 423 -33.70 5.02 -16.83
C ASN A 423 -34.81 4.06 -16.35
N ARG A 424 -35.69 4.50 -15.44
CA ARG A 424 -36.86 3.70 -15.02
C ARG A 424 -37.89 3.54 -16.14
N VAL A 425 -38.14 4.59 -16.92
CA VAL A 425 -38.99 4.52 -18.11
C VAL A 425 -38.41 3.54 -19.14
N LEU A 426 -37.12 3.61 -19.43
CA LEU A 426 -36.45 2.70 -20.37
C LEU A 426 -36.51 1.24 -19.92
N LYS A 427 -36.34 0.96 -18.61
CA LYS A 427 -36.49 -0.40 -18.05
C LYS A 427 -37.87 -0.99 -18.35
N ILE A 428 -38.92 -0.17 -18.35
CA ILE A 428 -40.30 -0.61 -18.58
C ILE A 428 -40.60 -0.76 -20.07
N LEU A 429 -40.09 0.13 -20.90
CA LEU A 429 -40.19 0.01 -22.35
C LEU A 429 -39.50 -1.27 -22.86
N HIS A 430 -38.32 -1.58 -22.32
CA HIS A 430 -37.55 -2.79 -22.66
C HIS A 430 -37.95 -4.04 -21.86
N HIS A 431 -38.90 -3.93 -20.92
CA HIS A 431 -39.37 -5.09 -20.16
C HIS A 431 -39.98 -6.15 -21.08
N GLY A 432 -39.51 -7.40 -21.00
CA GLY A 432 -39.97 -8.48 -21.87
C GLY A 432 -39.53 -8.33 -23.33
N SER A 433 -38.37 -7.72 -23.59
CA SER A 433 -37.78 -7.51 -24.93
C SER A 433 -37.64 -8.78 -25.78
N VAL A 434 -37.69 -9.96 -25.16
CA VAL A 434 -37.71 -11.27 -25.82
C VAL A 434 -39.00 -11.52 -26.63
N HIS A 435 -40.11 -10.87 -26.28
CA HIS A 435 -41.41 -11.03 -26.93
C HIS A 435 -41.76 -9.89 -27.89
N ILE A 436 -40.86 -8.95 -28.11
CA ILE A 436 -41.10 -7.76 -28.93
C ILE A 436 -40.75 -8.05 -30.39
N THR A 437 -41.64 -7.71 -31.31
CA THR A 437 -41.37 -7.85 -32.75
C THR A 437 -40.27 -6.88 -33.21
N PRO A 438 -39.54 -7.17 -34.30
CA PRO A 438 -38.49 -6.27 -34.79
C PRO A 438 -39.00 -4.89 -35.20
N GLU A 439 -40.28 -4.77 -35.55
CA GLU A 439 -40.93 -3.50 -35.89
C GLU A 439 -41.20 -2.67 -34.63
N GLU A 440 -41.71 -3.29 -33.57
CA GLU A 440 -41.92 -2.65 -32.27
C GLU A 440 -40.61 -2.25 -31.60
N ARG A 441 -39.55 -3.05 -31.75
CA ARG A 441 -38.21 -2.71 -31.26
C ARG A 441 -37.68 -1.43 -31.90
N ARG A 442 -37.90 -1.23 -33.21
CA ARG A 442 -37.57 0.02 -33.90
C ARG A 442 -38.40 1.21 -33.43
N VAL A 443 -39.63 0.98 -32.94
CA VAL A 443 -40.45 2.04 -32.33
C VAL A 443 -39.88 2.42 -30.96
N ILE A 444 -39.50 1.44 -30.14
CA ILE A 444 -38.84 1.68 -28.83
C ILE A 444 -37.51 2.40 -29.01
N ASP A 445 -36.64 1.96 -29.93
CA ASP A 445 -35.35 2.59 -30.18
C ASP A 445 -35.50 4.07 -30.64
N ARG A 446 -36.54 4.36 -31.43
CA ARG A 446 -36.87 5.74 -31.84
C ARG A 446 -37.40 6.57 -30.68
N LEU A 447 -38.17 5.96 -29.77
CA LEU A 447 -38.72 6.62 -28.60
C LEU A 447 -37.64 6.87 -27.54
N GLU A 448 -36.68 5.95 -27.38
CA GLU A 448 -35.50 6.08 -26.52
C GLU A 448 -34.62 7.27 -26.93
N ARG A 449 -34.32 7.40 -28.23
CA ARG A 449 -33.58 8.56 -28.77
C ARG A 449 -34.28 9.90 -28.54
N ASN A 450 -35.62 9.88 -28.40
CA ASN A 450 -36.46 11.06 -28.22
C ASN A 450 -37.17 11.07 -26.86
N ILE A 451 -36.58 10.47 -25.82
CA ILE A 451 -37.23 10.31 -24.51
C ILE A 451 -37.61 11.66 -23.88
N VAL A 452 -36.81 12.70 -24.12
CA VAL A 452 -37.07 14.08 -23.64
C VAL A 452 -38.37 14.64 -24.22
N ALA A 453 -38.63 14.39 -25.51
CA ALA A 453 -39.85 14.86 -26.16
C ALA A 453 -41.09 14.07 -25.71
N PHE A 454 -40.90 12.79 -25.37
CA PHE A 454 -41.96 11.98 -24.77
C PHE A 454 -42.30 12.46 -23.36
N GLU A 455 -41.29 12.77 -22.55
CA GLU A 455 -41.44 13.35 -21.21
C GLU A 455 -42.20 14.68 -21.23
N GLN A 456 -41.84 15.62 -22.12
CA GLN A 456 -42.55 16.89 -22.31
C GLN A 456 -44.00 16.69 -22.77
N LEU A 457 -44.26 15.70 -23.63
CA LEU A 457 -45.63 15.36 -24.04
C LEU A 457 -46.44 14.86 -22.85
N VAL A 458 -45.88 14.01 -22.00
CA VAL A 458 -46.56 13.52 -20.80
C VAL A 458 -46.80 14.68 -19.83
N GLU A 459 -45.80 15.53 -19.60
CA GLU A 459 -45.93 16.72 -18.75
C GLU A 459 -47.06 17.64 -19.23
N THR A 460 -47.08 18.03 -20.50
CA THR A 460 -48.13 18.92 -21.04
C THR A 460 -49.53 18.32 -20.98
N VAL A 461 -49.67 17.00 -21.19
CA VAL A 461 -50.96 16.32 -21.04
C VAL A 461 -51.38 16.27 -19.56
N MET A 462 -50.45 16.06 -18.65
CA MET A 462 -50.72 15.93 -17.22
C MET A 462 -50.92 17.27 -16.50
N GLU A 463 -50.26 18.35 -16.95
CA GLU A 463 -50.51 19.72 -16.48
C GLU A 463 -51.96 20.15 -16.74
N SER A 464 -52.55 19.67 -17.83
CA SER A 464 -53.97 19.93 -18.14
C SER A 464 -54.95 19.10 -17.29
N SER A 465 -54.43 18.16 -16.48
CA SER A 465 -55.22 17.27 -15.66
C SER A 465 -55.11 17.59 -14.16
N GLU A 466 -56.25 17.75 -13.49
CA GLU A 466 -56.31 17.97 -12.04
C GLU A 466 -56.08 16.67 -11.25
N GLY A 467 -54.94 16.02 -11.48
CA GLY A 467 -54.47 14.95 -10.60
C GLY A 467 -55.02 13.55 -10.84
N THR A 468 -55.59 13.26 -12.02
CA THR A 468 -56.21 11.95 -12.32
C THR A 468 -55.76 11.41 -13.66
N PHE A 469 -55.18 10.20 -13.72
CA PHE A 469 -54.78 9.57 -15.00
C PHE A 469 -55.91 8.75 -15.65
N THR A 470 -56.88 9.44 -16.24
CA THR A 470 -58.09 8.82 -16.81
C THR A 470 -57.92 8.28 -18.23
N GLU A 471 -58.82 7.41 -18.68
CA GLU A 471 -58.79 6.76 -20.02
C GLU A 471 -58.75 7.79 -21.19
N SER A 472 -59.31 8.99 -20.99
CA SER A 472 -59.26 10.08 -21.98
C SER A 472 -57.84 10.64 -22.17
N GLN A 473 -57.06 10.78 -21.11
CA GLN A 473 -55.67 11.23 -21.16
C GLN A 473 -54.76 10.14 -21.70
N GLN A 474 -55.01 8.89 -21.32
CA GLN A 474 -54.34 7.73 -21.91
C GLN A 474 -54.54 7.70 -23.43
N ALA A 475 -55.77 7.94 -23.91
CA ALA A 475 -56.06 8.02 -25.33
C ALA A 475 -55.41 9.23 -26.02
N LEU A 476 -55.29 10.38 -25.34
CA LEU A 476 -54.59 11.57 -25.86
C LEU A 476 -53.11 11.28 -26.10
N ILE A 477 -52.40 10.67 -25.14
CA ILE A 477 -50.97 10.33 -25.27
C ILE A 477 -50.74 9.40 -26.47
N ILE A 478 -51.57 8.35 -26.60
CA ILE A 478 -51.48 7.40 -27.70
C ILE A 478 -51.74 8.08 -29.04
N ARG A 479 -52.80 8.90 -29.12
CA ARG A 479 -53.16 9.62 -30.37
C ARG A 479 -52.07 10.61 -30.79
N PHE A 480 -51.45 11.30 -29.84
CA PHE A 480 -50.34 12.20 -30.14
C PHE A 480 -49.11 11.43 -30.66
N LEU A 481 -48.76 10.29 -30.07
CA LEU A 481 -47.67 9.44 -30.57
C LEU A 481 -47.97 8.87 -31.97
N GLU A 482 -49.20 8.43 -32.23
CA GLU A 482 -49.64 7.98 -33.56
C GLU A 482 -49.54 9.10 -34.60
N SER A 483 -49.99 10.31 -34.26
CA SER A 483 -49.89 11.48 -35.16
C SER A 483 -48.46 11.88 -35.50
N ARG A 484 -47.50 11.50 -34.65
CA ARG A 484 -46.07 11.74 -34.84
C ARG A 484 -45.38 10.58 -35.56
N GLY A 485 -46.13 9.56 -35.99
CA GLY A 485 -45.65 8.43 -36.77
C GLY A 485 -45.07 7.27 -35.96
N TYR A 486 -45.39 7.18 -34.67
CA TYR A 486 -45.07 6.01 -33.85
C TYR A 486 -46.26 5.03 -33.86
N ASP A 487 -46.00 3.77 -34.23
CA ASP A 487 -47.01 2.71 -34.14
C ASP A 487 -47.03 2.13 -32.73
N VAL A 488 -47.85 2.71 -31.87
CA VAL A 488 -47.87 2.49 -30.42
C VAL A 488 -49.08 1.65 -29.98
N ASN A 489 -50.07 1.50 -30.85
CA ASN A 489 -51.35 0.87 -30.53
C ASN A 489 -51.34 -0.65 -30.78
N THR A 490 -50.23 -1.28 -30.44
CA THR A 490 -50.11 -2.74 -30.39
C THR A 490 -50.45 -3.25 -28.99
N PRO A 491 -50.91 -4.50 -28.84
CA PRO A 491 -51.23 -5.06 -27.52
C PRO A 491 -50.03 -5.10 -26.57
N ASP A 492 -48.80 -5.11 -27.10
CA ASP A 492 -47.56 -5.20 -26.32
C ASP A 492 -46.94 -3.83 -26.00
N LEU A 493 -47.02 -2.85 -26.92
CA LEU A 493 -46.45 -1.50 -26.71
C LEU A 493 -47.38 -0.57 -25.94
N ARG A 494 -48.70 -0.64 -26.19
CA ARG A 494 -49.68 0.24 -25.57
C ARG A 494 -49.64 0.21 -24.04
N PRO A 495 -49.62 -0.97 -23.36
CA PRO A 495 -49.53 -1.03 -21.90
C PRO A 495 -48.20 -0.47 -21.37
N LYS A 496 -47.09 -0.68 -22.07
CA LYS A 496 -45.76 -0.21 -21.64
C LYS A 496 -45.62 1.30 -21.72
N ILE A 497 -46.15 1.90 -22.78
CA ILE A 497 -46.11 3.36 -22.97
C ILE A 497 -47.04 4.06 -21.97
N LEU A 498 -48.20 3.47 -21.66
CA LEU A 498 -49.09 3.99 -20.61
C LEU A 498 -48.49 3.85 -19.20
N ALA A 499 -47.85 2.73 -18.90
CA ALA A 499 -47.13 2.54 -17.63
C ALA A 499 -45.96 3.54 -17.49
N SER A 500 -45.21 3.76 -18.59
CA SER A 500 -44.13 4.75 -18.65
C SER A 500 -44.63 6.18 -18.42
N ALA A 501 -45.75 6.55 -19.05
CA ALA A 501 -46.39 7.85 -18.85
C ALA A 501 -46.90 8.03 -17.41
N GLY A 502 -47.46 6.97 -16.80
CA GLY A 502 -47.90 7.00 -15.41
C GLY A 502 -46.73 7.20 -14.43
N ILE A 503 -45.57 6.61 -14.69
CA ILE A 503 -44.38 6.80 -13.85
C ILE A 503 -43.84 8.21 -13.95
N ILE A 504 -43.76 8.77 -15.16
CA ILE A 504 -43.39 10.16 -15.37
C ILE A 504 -44.34 11.09 -14.63
N GLY A 505 -45.66 10.89 -14.77
CA GLY A 505 -46.67 11.69 -14.07
C GLY A 505 -46.61 11.58 -12.54
N SER A 506 -46.31 10.38 -12.02
CA SER A 506 -46.21 10.12 -10.57
C SER A 506 -45.00 10.82 -9.96
N GLU A 507 -43.87 10.81 -10.67
CA GLU A 507 -42.63 11.43 -10.21
C GLU A 507 -42.61 12.94 -10.32
N LEU A 508 -43.26 13.50 -11.34
CA LEU A 508 -43.47 14.93 -11.46
C LEU A 508 -44.55 15.44 -10.48
N GLY A 509 -45.20 14.54 -9.73
CA GLY A 509 -46.17 14.87 -8.69
C GLY A 509 -47.58 15.18 -9.22
N TYR A 510 -47.85 14.91 -10.51
CA TYR A 510 -49.17 15.11 -11.09
C TYR A 510 -50.14 13.98 -10.72
N ILE A 511 -49.68 12.74 -10.50
CA ILE A 511 -50.57 11.62 -10.15
C ILE A 511 -50.07 10.86 -8.93
N SER A 512 -50.97 10.14 -8.25
CA SER A 512 -50.56 9.25 -7.16
C SER A 512 -49.95 7.95 -7.70
N PRO A 513 -48.95 7.33 -7.02
CA PRO A 513 -48.38 6.04 -7.44
C PRO A 513 -49.40 4.90 -7.59
N SER A 514 -50.58 5.06 -6.98
CA SER A 514 -51.71 4.11 -7.05
C SER A 514 -52.47 4.16 -8.38
N GLU A 515 -52.31 5.22 -9.16
CA GLU A 515 -53.02 5.47 -10.43
C GLU A 515 -52.22 5.06 -11.66
N ILE A 516 -51.00 4.53 -11.47
CA ILE A 516 -50.17 4.01 -12.57
C ILE A 516 -50.90 2.79 -13.19
N PRO A 517 -51.18 2.81 -14.52
CA PRO A 517 -51.83 1.69 -15.17
C PRO A 517 -50.94 0.46 -15.07
N LYS A 518 -51.46 -0.57 -14.45
CA LYS A 518 -50.76 -1.85 -14.33
C LYS A 518 -50.68 -2.48 -15.72
N ILE A 519 -49.50 -2.98 -16.08
CA ILE A 519 -49.34 -3.86 -17.24
C ILE A 519 -50.25 -5.08 -16.97
N ALA A 520 -51.28 -5.27 -17.81
CA ALA A 520 -52.28 -6.33 -17.65
C ALA A 520 -51.63 -7.74 -17.69
N PRO A 521 -52.28 -8.76 -17.09
CA PRO A 521 -51.62 -9.77 -16.26
C PRO A 521 -51.01 -10.94 -17.05
N GLY A 522 -49.78 -11.28 -16.71
CA GLY A 522 -49.02 -12.38 -17.30
C GLY A 522 -47.55 -12.41 -16.88
N VAL A 523 -47.03 -11.29 -16.36
CA VAL A 523 -45.74 -11.23 -15.67
C VAL A 523 -46.02 -10.72 -14.27
N ILE A 524 -45.76 -11.60 -13.30
CA ILE A 524 -45.87 -11.35 -11.88
C ILE A 524 -44.84 -10.26 -11.57
N VAL A 525 -45.31 -9.02 -11.41
CA VAL A 525 -44.60 -8.06 -10.55
C VAL A 525 -44.71 -8.69 -9.17
N SER A 526 -43.65 -9.35 -8.74
CA SER A 526 -43.63 -9.91 -7.40
C SER A 526 -43.78 -8.76 -6.42
N GLU A 527 -44.74 -8.84 -5.50
CA GLU A 527 -44.92 -7.85 -4.41
C GLU A 527 -43.59 -7.60 -3.66
N THR A 528 -42.64 -8.54 -3.74
CA THR A 528 -41.28 -8.44 -3.24
C THR A 528 -40.40 -7.38 -3.91
N GLU A 529 -40.62 -6.99 -5.17
CA GLU A 529 -39.82 -5.94 -5.82
C GLU A 529 -40.27 -4.54 -5.39
N VAL A 530 -41.58 -4.35 -5.23
CA VAL A 530 -42.14 -3.10 -4.66
C VAL A 530 -41.75 -3.00 -3.18
N ASP A 531 -41.79 -4.11 -2.43
CA ASP A 531 -41.28 -4.16 -1.06
C ASP A 531 -39.75 -3.99 -1.00
N SER A 532 -38.99 -4.43 -2.00
CA SER A 532 -37.55 -4.18 -2.11
C SER A 532 -37.25 -2.69 -2.30
N ILE A 533 -38.04 -2.00 -3.14
CA ILE A 533 -37.91 -0.56 -3.34
C ILE A 533 -38.36 0.21 -2.09
N ILE A 534 -39.39 -0.26 -1.38
CA ILE A 534 -39.84 0.33 -0.11
C ILE A 534 -38.83 0.07 1.01
N THR A 535 -38.16 -1.08 1.04
CA THR A 535 -37.10 -1.39 2.01
C THR A 535 -35.82 -0.62 1.69
N GLU A 536 -35.48 -0.41 0.41
CA GLU A 536 -34.41 0.50 -0.03
C GLU A 536 -34.72 1.97 0.29
N LEU A 537 -35.96 2.43 0.10
CA LEU A 537 -36.38 3.78 0.52
C LEU A 537 -36.34 3.94 2.06
N LYS A 538 -36.69 2.89 2.81
CA LYS A 538 -36.57 2.88 4.28
C LYS A 538 -35.11 2.79 4.75
N SER A 539 -34.22 2.12 4.01
CA SER A 539 -32.79 2.04 4.31
C SER A 539 -32.06 3.34 3.94
N LEU A 540 -32.44 3.99 2.83
CA LEU A 540 -32.03 5.35 2.50
C LEU A 540 -32.50 6.32 3.57
N ALA A 541 -33.77 6.25 4.00
CA ALA A 541 -34.29 7.09 5.08
C ALA A 541 -33.62 6.82 6.45
N SER A 542 -33.12 5.60 6.69
CA SER A 542 -32.33 5.29 7.91
C SER A 542 -30.87 5.73 7.79
N SER A 543 -30.32 5.81 6.57
CA SER A 543 -28.98 6.35 6.30
C SER A 543 -28.89 7.86 6.55
N PHE A 544 -30.02 8.58 6.46
CA PHE A 544 -30.13 10.00 6.82
C PHE A 544 -30.36 10.26 8.32
N LYS A 545 -30.53 9.22 9.16
CA LYS A 545 -30.54 9.38 10.62
C LYS A 545 -29.12 9.27 11.18
N PRO A 546 -28.69 10.19 12.08
CA PRO A 546 -27.36 10.13 12.66
C PRO A 546 -27.20 8.84 13.48
N LYS A 547 -26.23 8.01 13.07
CA LYS A 547 -25.94 6.69 13.64
C LYS A 547 -25.44 6.82 15.09
N THR A 548 -26.15 6.19 16.03
CA THR A 548 -25.62 5.81 17.34
C THR A 548 -25.12 4.36 17.27
N ASP A 549 -23.82 4.22 17.48
CA ASP A 549 -23.00 3.04 17.84
C ASP A 549 -23.56 1.63 17.56
N PHE A 550 -22.93 0.94 16.60
CA PHE A 550 -22.99 -0.52 16.49
C PHE A 550 -21.82 -1.15 17.27
N SER A 551 -22.17 -2.12 18.12
CA SER A 551 -21.24 -2.95 18.88
C SER A 551 -20.52 -3.95 17.96
N ILE A 552 -19.19 -3.97 18.07
CA ILE A 552 -18.20 -4.75 17.29
C ILE A 552 -18.36 -6.28 17.48
N GLU A 553 -19.26 -6.73 18.35
CA GLU A 553 -19.37 -8.11 18.82
C GLU A 553 -20.08 -9.05 17.82
N GLU A 554 -20.87 -8.55 16.87
CA GLU A 554 -21.58 -9.39 15.88
C GLU A 554 -20.73 -9.75 14.65
N ILE A 555 -19.69 -8.98 14.33
CA ILE A 555 -18.86 -9.20 13.13
C ILE A 555 -17.85 -10.36 13.32
N ILE A 556 -17.55 -10.72 14.57
CA ILE A 556 -16.48 -11.67 14.90
C ILE A 556 -16.94 -13.14 14.78
N SER A 557 -18.25 -13.42 14.76
CA SER A 557 -18.76 -14.79 14.89
C SER A 557 -18.94 -15.56 13.58
N GLU A 558 -18.78 -14.95 12.40
CA GLU A 558 -19.15 -15.59 11.13
C GLU A 558 -17.99 -16.06 10.23
N ASP A 559 -16.73 -15.74 10.54
CA ASP A 559 -15.59 -16.04 9.64
C ASP A 559 -14.43 -16.75 10.36
N GLU A 560 -14.03 -17.95 9.89
CA GLU A 560 -12.98 -18.77 10.51
C GLU A 560 -11.58 -18.13 10.44
N ASP A 561 -11.28 -17.30 9.44
CA ASP A 561 -10.02 -16.57 9.33
C ASP A 561 -9.93 -15.35 10.27
N LEU A 562 -11.08 -14.82 10.71
CA LEU A 562 -11.16 -13.75 11.71
C LEU A 562 -11.04 -14.26 13.15
N ASN A 563 -11.13 -15.57 13.39
CA ASN A 563 -10.92 -16.15 14.72
C ASN A 563 -9.46 -16.05 15.18
N ASP A 564 -8.46 -16.23 14.30
CA ASP A 564 -7.04 -16.07 14.68
C ASP A 564 -6.69 -14.59 14.92
N ALA A 565 -7.27 -13.68 14.13
CA ALA A 565 -7.21 -12.24 14.38
C ALA A 565 -7.90 -11.88 15.72
N GLY A 566 -9.06 -12.48 15.99
CA GLY A 566 -9.81 -12.35 17.24
C GLY A 566 -9.04 -12.86 18.45
N GLU A 567 -8.29 -13.96 18.32
CA GLU A 567 -7.48 -14.52 19.40
C GLU A 567 -6.25 -13.62 19.70
N ARG A 568 -5.66 -13.00 18.66
CA ARG A 568 -4.61 -11.98 18.82
C ARG A 568 -5.13 -10.71 19.47
N VAL A 569 -6.33 -10.25 19.09
CA VAL A 569 -7.00 -9.10 19.71
C VAL A 569 -7.38 -9.41 21.15
N LYS A 570 -7.81 -10.64 21.45
CA LYS A 570 -8.09 -11.11 22.81
C LYS A 570 -6.82 -11.14 23.67
N SER A 571 -5.70 -11.63 23.13
CA SER A 571 -4.40 -11.59 23.80
C SER A 571 -3.90 -10.16 24.02
N ALA A 572 -4.12 -9.26 23.05
CA ALA A 572 -3.81 -7.84 23.19
C ALA A 572 -4.69 -7.19 24.26
N ARG A 573 -5.98 -7.53 24.31
CA ARG A 573 -6.93 -7.05 25.32
C ARG A 573 -6.58 -7.56 26.72
N GLU A 574 -6.14 -8.80 26.87
CA GLU A 574 -5.63 -9.32 28.15
C GLU A 574 -4.38 -8.60 28.62
N LYS A 575 -3.46 -8.25 27.69
CA LYS A 575 -2.28 -7.43 28.00
C LYS A 575 -2.67 -5.99 28.39
N ILE A 576 -3.65 -5.41 27.71
CA ILE A 576 -4.18 -4.08 28.03
C ILE A 576 -4.87 -4.09 29.39
N ASN A 577 -5.72 -5.07 29.68
CA ASN A 577 -6.37 -5.22 30.98
C ASN A 577 -5.34 -5.40 32.10
N HIS A 578 -4.25 -6.13 31.84
CA HIS A 578 -3.15 -6.24 32.81
C HIS A 578 -2.42 -4.92 33.04
N ILE A 579 -2.23 -4.12 31.98
CA ILE A 579 -1.68 -2.76 32.06
C ILE A 579 -2.64 -1.84 32.83
N ASP A 580 -3.95 -1.94 32.58
CA ASP A 580 -4.99 -1.17 33.26
C ASP A 580 -5.11 -1.54 34.73
N ASP A 581 -4.95 -2.81 35.10
CA ASP A 581 -4.86 -3.24 36.50
C ASP A 581 -3.62 -2.66 37.20
N ILE A 582 -2.49 -2.56 36.49
CA ILE A 582 -1.27 -1.91 36.99
C ILE A 582 -1.49 -0.39 37.13
N LEU A 583 -2.14 0.25 36.16
CA LEU A 583 -2.47 1.67 36.18
C LEU A 583 -3.50 2.02 37.27
N ALA A 584 -4.47 1.14 37.51
CA ALA A 584 -5.47 1.29 38.56
C ALA A 584 -4.84 1.20 39.95
N ARG A 585 -3.86 0.30 40.13
CA ARG A 585 -3.06 0.23 41.37
C ARG A 585 -2.11 1.43 41.55
N LEU A 586 -1.69 2.08 40.47
CA LEU A 586 -0.88 3.31 40.50
C LEU A 586 -1.71 4.59 40.74
N ARG A 587 -3.04 4.54 40.53
CA ARG A 587 -3.99 5.61 40.87
C ARG A 587 -4.57 5.50 42.29
N GLY A 588 -4.21 4.44 43.03
CA GLY A 588 -4.54 4.25 44.44
C GLY A 588 -3.53 4.92 45.37
#